data_AF-A0A8D2IWM7-F1
#
_entry.id   AF-A0A8D2IWM7-F1
#
_cell.length_a   1.000
_cell.length_b   1.000
_cell.length_c   1.000
_cell.angle_alpha   90.00
_cell.angle_beta   90.00
_cell.angle_gamma   90.00
#
_symmetry.space_group_name_H-M   'P 1'
#
loop_
_entity.id
_entity.type
_entity.pdbx_description
1 polymer ?
#
loop_
_entity_poly.entity_id
_entity_poly.type
_entity_poly.pdbx_seq_one_letter_code
_entity_poly.pdbx_strand_id
1 'polypeptide(L)'
;GKWSLSPVLTFQCNVVPIYLGIVNTEGGFVEGVNKKLGLFGDYVDIFKGIPFAAPTKTLEDPQPHPGWPGTLQANEYKKRCLQSTLTQTDVRGSEDCLYLNIWVPQGKKEVSTNLPVMVWIYGGAFLWGGGQGPNFLKNYLYDGEEIATRGNVIVVTLNYRLGPLGFLSTGDASLPGNYGLKDQHMAIAWVKRNIKNFGGDPDNITIFGESAGATSVSLQTLSPYNKGLIRRAISQSGVGLCTWAIQKNPLFWATKIAQHVGCPTDNTTVLANCLKVTDPKALTLAYHLNVLNLRYPLVHYLAFSPVVDGDFLPDHPEKLFANAADIDYIAGVNNMDGHFFAGIDMPALNRPLVKITAEEVQNVATGLAVEKGEAGAKAVFSLYSQVWSSTVDQEVMKRTVVDMETDYIFLAPTQRALQLHSQHAKTAKTYSYLFSEPSRMPVYPSWVGADHADDLQYVFGKPFATPLGYKSRHRTVSKAMIAYWTNFARTGDPSKGFSDVPIAWVPYDIQDGYYLEINDKINIQSVKQGLRSPYVDFWNKAYRSLPDVPVTLDL
;
A
#
# COMPACT_ATOMS: atom_id res chain seq x y z
N GLY A 1 -55.19 -1.31 56.18
CA GLY A 1 -55.20 -2.03 54.89
C GLY A 1 -53.84 -1.89 54.25
N LYS A 2 -53.16 -3.03 54.00
CA LYS A 2 -51.87 -3.06 53.30
C LYS A 2 -52.11 -2.89 51.80
N TRP A 3 -51.50 -1.88 51.19
CA TRP A 3 -51.51 -1.69 49.74
C TRP A 3 -50.45 -2.57 49.10
N SER A 4 -50.89 -3.48 48.24
CA SER A 4 -50.08 -4.37 47.41
C SER A 4 -49.58 -3.60 46.19
N LEU A 5 -48.26 -3.44 46.06
CA LEU A 5 -47.61 -2.95 44.85
C LEU A 5 -47.49 -4.11 43.86
N SER A 6 -48.12 -3.95 42.69
CA SER A 6 -47.98 -4.88 41.56
C SER A 6 -46.57 -4.78 40.97
N PRO A 7 -45.93 -5.90 40.59
CA PRO A 7 -44.60 -5.86 39.99
C PRO A 7 -44.67 -5.29 38.57
N VAL A 8 -43.80 -4.31 38.29
CA VAL A 8 -43.52 -3.81 36.95
C VAL A 8 -42.89 -4.95 36.14
N LEU A 9 -43.60 -5.43 35.12
CA LEU A 9 -43.04 -6.33 34.11
C LEU A 9 -41.98 -5.57 33.30
N THR A 10 -40.71 -5.78 33.63
CA THR A 10 -39.59 -5.47 32.76
C THR A 10 -39.59 -6.47 31.60
N PHE A 11 -40.08 -6.03 30.44
CA PHE A 11 -39.84 -6.74 29.18
C PHE A 11 -38.34 -6.71 28.87
N GLN A 12 -37.61 -7.75 29.26
CA GLN A 12 -36.30 -8.04 28.66
C GLN A 12 -36.55 -8.49 27.22
N CYS A 13 -36.40 -7.56 26.29
CA CYS A 13 -36.28 -7.89 24.88
C CYS A 13 -34.94 -8.62 24.71
N ASN A 14 -34.96 -9.96 24.76
CA ASN A 14 -33.81 -10.79 24.43
C ASN A 14 -33.53 -10.65 22.93
N VAL A 15 -32.77 -9.61 22.56
CA VAL A 15 -32.22 -9.47 21.22
C VAL A 15 -31.19 -10.58 21.07
N VAL A 16 -31.54 -11.64 20.33
CA VAL A 16 -30.59 -12.69 19.95
C VAL A 16 -29.49 -12.02 19.14
N PRO A 17 -28.20 -12.19 19.51
CA PRO A 17 -27.10 -11.59 18.76
C PRO A 17 -27.11 -12.13 17.33
N ILE A 18 -27.05 -11.23 16.35
CA ILE A 18 -27.04 -11.55 14.93
C ILE A 18 -25.60 -11.51 14.44
N TYR A 19 -25.06 -12.70 14.18
CA TYR A 19 -23.67 -12.88 13.78
C TYR A 19 -23.50 -14.18 13.00
N LEU A 20 -22.40 -14.29 12.26
CA LEU A 20 -22.12 -15.44 11.39
C LEU A 20 -21.93 -16.76 12.16
N GLY A 21 -21.41 -16.70 13.38
CA GLY A 21 -21.02 -17.88 14.14
C GLY A 21 -19.87 -18.63 13.45
N ILE A 22 -20.09 -19.92 13.17
CA ILE A 22 -19.12 -20.78 12.49
C ILE A 22 -19.29 -20.65 10.98
N VAL A 23 -18.24 -20.24 10.28
CA VAL A 23 -18.23 -20.05 8.83
C VAL A 23 -17.48 -21.21 8.17
N ASN A 24 -18.04 -21.78 7.10
CA ASN A 24 -17.37 -22.81 6.31
C ASN A 24 -16.43 -22.19 5.25
N THR A 25 -15.21 -22.69 5.14
CA THR A 25 -14.23 -22.31 4.11
C THR A 25 -13.75 -23.55 3.37
N GLU A 26 -13.03 -23.39 2.27
CA GLU A 26 -12.42 -24.51 1.52
C GLU A 26 -11.47 -25.37 2.37
N GLY A 27 -10.90 -24.81 3.45
CA GLY A 27 -10.00 -25.52 4.36
C GLY A 27 -10.68 -26.13 5.59
N GLY A 28 -11.96 -25.83 5.83
CA GLY A 28 -12.69 -26.22 7.04
C GLY A 28 -13.43 -25.07 7.71
N PHE A 29 -14.02 -25.34 8.87
CA PHE A 29 -14.80 -24.37 9.63
C PHE A 29 -13.89 -23.37 10.36
N VAL A 30 -14.31 -22.10 10.42
CA VAL A 30 -13.66 -21.04 11.20
C VAL A 30 -14.67 -20.35 12.12
N GLU A 31 -14.23 -19.95 13.29
CA GLU A 31 -15.02 -19.20 14.26
C GLU A 31 -14.25 -17.95 14.71
N GLY A 32 -14.90 -16.79 14.59
CA GLY A 32 -14.33 -15.50 14.97
C GLY A 32 -14.93 -14.96 16.27
N VAL A 33 -14.82 -13.65 16.47
CA VAL A 33 -15.43 -12.95 17.60
C VAL A 33 -16.48 -11.96 17.07
N ASN A 34 -17.65 -11.97 17.68
CA ASN A 34 -18.67 -10.94 17.45
C ASN A 34 -18.51 -9.80 18.46
N LYS A 35 -18.42 -8.56 17.96
CA LYS A 35 -18.31 -7.36 18.79
C LYS A 35 -19.56 -6.50 18.64
N LYS A 36 -20.22 -6.20 19.76
CA LYS A 36 -21.35 -5.26 19.80
C LYS A 36 -20.88 -3.82 19.61
N LEU A 37 -21.53 -3.08 18.73
CA LEU A 37 -21.29 -1.68 18.41
C LEU A 37 -22.43 -0.80 18.93
N GLY A 38 -22.10 0.13 19.82
CA GLY A 38 -23.07 1.03 20.43
C GLY A 38 -24.19 0.32 21.20
N LEU A 39 -25.29 1.03 21.41
CA LEU A 39 -26.43 0.55 22.21
C LEU A 39 -27.54 -0.09 21.36
N PHE A 40 -27.55 0.14 20.05
CA PHE A 40 -28.71 -0.12 19.18
C PHE A 40 -28.61 -1.39 18.30
N GLY A 41 -27.83 -2.38 18.75
CA GLY A 41 -27.81 -3.71 18.15
C GLY A 41 -27.06 -3.81 16.82
N ASP A 42 -26.13 -2.89 16.55
CA ASP A 42 -25.16 -3.04 15.46
C ASP A 42 -24.00 -3.92 15.93
N TYR A 43 -23.43 -4.72 15.04
CA TYR A 43 -22.35 -5.65 15.38
C TYR A 43 -21.31 -5.72 14.26
N VAL A 44 -20.11 -6.22 14.60
CA VAL A 44 -19.07 -6.57 13.63
C VAL A 44 -18.49 -7.93 13.99
N ASP A 45 -18.44 -8.84 13.02
CA ASP A 45 -17.73 -10.10 13.15
C ASP A 45 -16.29 -9.94 12.72
N ILE A 46 -15.39 -10.47 13.54
CA ILE A 46 -13.96 -10.29 13.41
C ILE A 46 -13.30 -11.67 13.40
N PHE A 47 -12.66 -12.00 12.28
CA PHE A 47 -11.86 -13.22 12.12
C PHE A 47 -10.40 -12.82 11.95
N LYS A 48 -9.50 -13.35 12.76
CA LYS A 48 -8.06 -13.06 12.70
C LYS A 48 -7.28 -14.36 12.62
N GLY A 49 -6.37 -14.45 11.66
CA GLY A 49 -5.49 -15.61 11.53
C GLY A 49 -6.07 -16.81 10.78
N ILE A 50 -6.84 -16.58 9.70
CA ILE A 50 -7.29 -17.66 8.80
C ILE A 50 -6.17 -17.94 7.77
N PRO A 51 -5.65 -19.18 7.64
CA PRO A 51 -4.63 -19.49 6.66
C PRO A 51 -5.22 -19.52 5.25
N PHE A 52 -4.61 -18.80 4.31
CA PHE A 52 -5.01 -18.81 2.90
C PHE A 52 -4.07 -19.66 2.02
N ALA A 53 -2.93 -20.08 2.57
CA ALA A 53 -1.93 -20.93 1.95
C ALA A 53 -1.22 -21.77 3.02
N ALA A 54 -0.55 -22.84 2.62
CA ALA A 54 0.31 -23.65 3.49
C ALA A 54 1.51 -22.82 3.99
N PRO A 55 2.17 -23.24 5.09
CA PRO A 55 3.43 -22.65 5.53
C PRO A 55 4.45 -22.57 4.39
N THR A 56 5.19 -21.46 4.31
CA THR A 56 6.06 -21.20 3.15
C THR A 56 7.25 -22.13 3.14
N LYS A 57 7.71 -22.49 1.93
CA LYS A 57 9.07 -23.00 1.72
C LYS A 57 9.95 -21.85 1.24
N THR A 58 11.19 -21.80 1.72
CA THR A 58 12.18 -20.77 1.39
C THR A 58 12.33 -20.63 -0.12
N LEU A 59 12.01 -19.44 -0.64
CA LEU A 59 12.15 -19.07 -2.05
C LEU A 59 11.44 -20.02 -3.04
N GLU A 60 10.26 -20.51 -2.64
CA GLU A 60 9.35 -21.28 -3.49
C GLU A 60 7.96 -20.63 -3.54
N ASP A 61 7.20 -20.93 -4.60
CA ASP A 61 5.83 -20.43 -4.74
C ASP A 61 4.90 -20.95 -3.63
N PRO A 62 3.92 -20.12 -3.18
CA PRO A 62 2.98 -20.54 -2.14
C PRO A 62 2.13 -21.72 -2.61
N GLN A 63 1.77 -22.60 -1.68
CA GLN A 63 0.96 -23.79 -1.96
C GLN A 63 -0.41 -23.69 -1.26
N PRO A 64 -1.47 -24.33 -1.80
CA PRO A 64 -2.75 -24.41 -1.11
C PRO A 64 -2.63 -25.01 0.29
N HIS A 65 -3.39 -24.49 1.25
CA HIS A 65 -3.42 -25.06 2.61
C HIS A 65 -4.12 -26.43 2.59
N PRO A 66 -3.62 -27.47 3.28
CA PRO A 66 -4.22 -28.81 3.28
C PRO A 66 -5.57 -28.93 4.02
N GLY A 67 -6.14 -27.81 4.47
CA GLY A 67 -7.26 -27.77 5.42
C GLY A 67 -6.89 -28.17 6.86
N TRP A 68 -7.89 -28.22 7.73
CA TRP A 68 -7.77 -28.61 9.15
C TRP A 68 -9.02 -29.37 9.62
N PRO A 69 -8.90 -30.25 10.63
CA PRO A 69 -10.06 -30.87 11.25
C PRO A 69 -10.79 -29.91 12.19
N GLY A 70 -12.11 -30.08 12.33
CA GLY A 70 -12.92 -29.32 13.28
C GLY A 70 -13.05 -27.83 12.93
N THR A 71 -13.13 -26.99 13.95
CA THR A 71 -13.32 -25.53 13.83
C THR A 71 -12.06 -24.79 14.26
N LEU A 72 -11.46 -24.03 13.35
CA LEU A 72 -10.33 -23.15 13.63
C LEU A 72 -10.81 -21.90 14.38
N GLN A 73 -10.19 -21.65 15.53
CA GLN A 73 -10.43 -20.45 16.32
C GLN A 73 -9.64 -19.28 15.74
N ALA A 74 -10.33 -18.38 15.03
CA ALA A 74 -9.77 -17.23 14.32
C ALA A 74 -9.96 -15.93 15.13
N ASN A 75 -9.40 -15.88 16.34
CA ASN A 75 -9.57 -14.76 17.29
C ASN A 75 -8.31 -13.89 17.48
N GLU A 76 -7.16 -14.30 16.96
CA GLU A 76 -5.88 -13.63 17.15
C GLU A 76 -5.10 -13.45 15.84
N TYR A 77 -4.38 -12.32 15.74
CA TYR A 77 -3.45 -12.12 14.63
C TYR A 77 -2.33 -13.16 14.69
N LYS A 78 -2.08 -13.83 13.57
CA LYS A 78 -0.91 -14.70 13.42
C LYS A 78 0.36 -13.90 13.18
N LYS A 79 1.51 -14.56 13.34
CA LYS A 79 2.81 -13.94 13.12
C LYS A 79 2.90 -13.45 11.67
N ARG A 80 3.51 -12.27 11.49
CA ARG A 80 3.91 -11.75 10.17
C ARG A 80 5.03 -12.61 9.58
N CYS A 81 5.27 -12.46 8.29
CA CYS A 81 6.39 -13.13 7.63
C CYS A 81 7.74 -12.64 8.17
N LEU A 82 8.75 -13.52 8.11
CA LEU A 82 10.12 -13.20 8.54
C LEU A 82 10.60 -11.91 7.88
N GLN A 83 11.08 -10.97 8.69
CA GLN A 83 11.63 -9.68 8.28
C GLN A 83 12.60 -9.18 9.36
N SER A 84 13.55 -8.34 8.98
CA SER A 84 14.46 -7.72 9.93
C SER A 84 13.72 -6.76 10.88
N THR A 85 14.26 -6.56 12.08
CA THR A 85 13.88 -5.43 12.92
C THR A 85 14.32 -4.12 12.27
N LEU A 86 13.76 -2.98 12.72
CA LEU A 86 14.17 -1.66 12.20
C LEU A 86 15.66 -1.36 12.42
N THR A 87 16.26 -1.91 13.48
CA THR A 87 17.71 -1.81 13.73
C THR A 87 18.54 -2.74 12.86
N GLN A 88 17.90 -3.68 12.14
CA GLN A 88 18.52 -4.67 11.27
C GLN A 88 19.55 -5.58 11.99
N THR A 89 19.36 -5.78 13.29
CA THR A 89 20.23 -6.62 14.14
C THR A 89 19.59 -7.95 14.52
N ASP A 90 18.30 -8.14 14.23
CA ASP A 90 17.54 -9.35 14.57
C ASP A 90 16.38 -9.54 13.57
N VAL A 91 15.75 -10.71 13.58
CA VAL A 91 14.62 -11.07 12.71
C VAL A 91 13.37 -11.31 13.55
N ARG A 92 12.22 -10.84 13.08
CA ARG A 92 10.90 -11.12 13.66
C ARG A 92 9.98 -11.75 12.64
N GLY A 93 8.98 -12.49 13.11
CA GLY A 93 8.00 -13.16 12.27
C GLY A 93 8.16 -14.68 12.27
N SER A 94 7.65 -15.32 11.23
CA SER A 94 7.62 -16.77 11.03
C SER A 94 7.57 -17.08 9.52
N GLU A 95 8.03 -18.25 9.10
CA GLU A 95 7.76 -18.76 7.73
C GLU A 95 6.31 -19.24 7.60
N ASP A 96 5.74 -19.75 8.69
CA ASP A 96 4.30 -19.94 8.81
C ASP A 96 3.61 -18.59 9.08
N CYS A 97 3.35 -17.84 8.00
CA CYS A 97 2.84 -16.47 8.07
C CYS A 97 1.68 -16.13 7.11
N LEU A 98 1.31 -17.01 6.18
CA LEU A 98 0.33 -16.75 5.12
C LEU A 98 -1.12 -16.84 5.64
N TYR A 99 -1.47 -15.84 6.43
CA TYR A 99 -2.78 -15.68 7.08
C TYR A 99 -3.44 -14.36 6.68
N LEU A 100 -4.77 -14.35 6.71
CA LEU A 100 -5.61 -13.17 6.53
C LEU A 100 -6.57 -12.96 7.70
N ASN A 101 -7.14 -11.76 7.75
CA ASN A 101 -8.07 -11.29 8.77
C ASN A 101 -9.27 -10.63 8.08
N ILE A 102 -10.46 -10.78 8.62
CA ILE A 102 -11.73 -10.36 8.01
C ILE A 102 -12.58 -9.61 9.04
N TRP A 103 -13.13 -8.46 8.64
CA TRP A 103 -14.15 -7.72 9.37
C TRP A 103 -15.43 -7.67 8.56
N VAL A 104 -16.53 -8.15 9.14
CA VAL A 104 -17.85 -8.17 8.51
C VAL A 104 -18.81 -7.33 9.35
N PRO A 105 -19.27 -6.16 8.86
CA PRO A 105 -20.28 -5.39 9.55
C PRO A 105 -21.62 -6.13 9.45
N GLN A 106 -22.34 -6.29 10.56
CA GLN A 106 -23.61 -7.00 10.62
C GLN A 106 -24.79 -6.05 10.70
N GLY A 107 -25.86 -6.41 10.01
CA GLY A 107 -27.15 -5.73 10.09
C GLY A 107 -27.89 -6.02 11.40
N LYS A 108 -28.89 -5.19 11.71
CA LYS A 108 -29.73 -5.32 12.92
C LYS A 108 -30.75 -6.46 12.89
N LYS A 109 -31.07 -6.97 11.70
CA LYS A 109 -32.18 -7.91 11.47
C LYS A 109 -31.72 -9.27 10.94
N GLU A 110 -30.63 -9.30 10.20
CA GLU A 110 -30.09 -10.49 9.57
C GLU A 110 -28.59 -10.31 9.34
N VAL A 111 -27.89 -11.42 9.13
CA VAL A 111 -26.48 -11.38 8.74
C VAL A 111 -26.34 -10.68 7.39
N SER A 112 -25.29 -9.88 7.26
CA SER A 112 -25.02 -9.16 6.02
C SER A 112 -24.75 -10.12 4.87
N THR A 113 -25.23 -9.77 3.68
CA THR A 113 -25.03 -10.53 2.44
C THR A 113 -24.69 -9.63 1.27
N ASN A 114 -23.99 -10.16 0.27
CA ASN A 114 -23.56 -9.47 -0.94
C ASN A 114 -22.87 -8.11 -0.68
N LEU A 115 -22.07 -8.02 0.38
CA LEU A 115 -21.31 -6.81 0.67
C LEU A 115 -20.12 -6.65 -0.28
N PRO A 116 -19.76 -5.42 -0.67
CA PRO A 116 -18.48 -5.16 -1.31
C PRO A 116 -17.32 -5.62 -0.43
N VAL A 117 -16.25 -6.11 -1.05
CA VAL A 117 -15.09 -6.68 -0.34
C VAL A 117 -13.87 -5.83 -0.64
N MET A 118 -13.25 -5.26 0.39
CA MET A 118 -12.04 -4.46 0.28
C MET A 118 -10.85 -5.24 0.85
N VAL A 119 -9.88 -5.59 0.01
CA VAL A 119 -8.68 -6.36 0.39
C VAL A 119 -7.47 -5.42 0.48
N TRP A 120 -6.96 -5.22 1.68
CA TRP A 120 -5.82 -4.38 1.99
C TRP A 120 -4.50 -5.11 1.76
N ILE A 121 -3.62 -4.49 0.98
CA ILE A 121 -2.22 -4.89 0.81
C ILE A 121 -1.35 -3.79 1.44
N TYR A 122 -0.65 -4.12 2.53
CA TYR A 122 0.18 -3.15 3.24
C TYR A 122 1.47 -2.81 2.48
N GLY A 123 2.04 -1.62 2.76
CA GLY A 123 3.36 -1.20 2.30
C GLY A 123 4.49 -1.47 3.29
N GLY A 124 5.65 -0.86 3.05
CA GLY A 124 6.88 -1.05 3.82
C GLY A 124 8.09 -1.41 2.96
N ALA A 125 8.21 -0.75 1.80
CA ALA A 125 9.31 -0.90 0.84
C ALA A 125 9.59 -2.34 0.38
N PHE A 126 8.59 -3.22 0.44
CA PHE A 126 8.73 -4.68 0.24
C PHE A 126 9.67 -5.38 1.24
N LEU A 127 10.15 -4.69 2.29
CA LEU A 127 11.10 -5.21 3.29
C LEU A 127 10.45 -5.46 4.65
N TRP A 128 9.47 -4.64 5.04
CA TRP A 128 8.84 -4.67 6.36
C TRP A 128 7.31 -4.60 6.26
N GLY A 129 6.60 -5.09 7.28
CA GLY A 129 5.15 -4.97 7.34
C GLY A 129 4.43 -6.15 7.96
N GLY A 130 3.10 -6.10 7.93
CA GLY A 130 2.21 -7.15 8.43
C GLY A 130 0.76 -6.70 8.35
N GLY A 131 -0.17 -7.64 8.15
CA GLY A 131 -1.59 -7.36 7.93
C GLY A 131 -2.29 -6.66 9.09
N GLN A 132 -1.70 -6.68 10.29
CA GLN A 132 -2.17 -5.92 11.45
C GLN A 132 -1.62 -4.48 11.51
N GLY A 133 -0.52 -4.18 10.82
CA GLY A 133 0.17 -2.89 10.90
C GLY A 133 0.87 -2.62 12.25
N PRO A 134 1.46 -1.43 12.43
CA PRO A 134 1.98 -0.98 13.72
C PRO A 134 0.90 -0.95 14.80
N ASN A 135 1.28 -1.16 16.06
CA ASN A 135 0.35 -1.21 17.19
C ASN A 135 0.78 -0.21 18.28
N PHE A 136 -0.17 0.59 18.75
CA PHE A 136 -0.03 1.40 19.95
C PHE A 136 -1.20 1.14 20.90
N LEU A 137 -0.93 0.60 22.10
CA LEU A 137 -1.95 0.29 23.13
C LEU A 137 -3.15 -0.53 22.60
N LYS A 138 -2.88 -1.59 21.81
CA LYS A 138 -3.88 -2.45 21.13
C LYS A 138 -4.68 -1.75 20.02
N ASN A 139 -4.27 -0.56 19.58
CA ASN A 139 -4.76 0.08 18.36
C ASN A 139 -3.81 -0.24 17.20
N TYR A 140 -4.18 -1.26 16.42
CA TYR A 140 -3.48 -1.71 15.22
C TYR A 140 -3.79 -0.81 14.03
N LEU A 141 -2.79 -0.29 13.32
CA LEU A 141 -2.99 0.68 12.23
C LEU A 141 -3.99 0.18 11.18
N TYR A 142 -3.91 -1.10 10.81
CA TYR A 142 -4.74 -1.69 9.77
C TYR A 142 -5.97 -2.44 10.28
N ASP A 143 -6.43 -2.14 11.52
CA ASP A 143 -7.70 -2.69 11.99
C ASP A 143 -8.86 -2.20 11.11
N GLY A 144 -9.52 -3.13 10.41
CA GLY A 144 -10.53 -2.85 9.40
C GLY A 144 -11.89 -2.41 9.95
N GLU A 145 -12.09 -2.39 11.27
CA GLU A 145 -13.39 -2.16 11.89
C GLU A 145 -14.03 -0.83 11.47
N GLU A 146 -13.29 0.28 11.47
CA GLU A 146 -13.85 1.61 11.16
C GLU A 146 -14.24 1.73 9.67
N ILE A 147 -13.44 1.16 8.76
CA ILE A 147 -13.77 1.13 7.32
C ILE A 147 -15.01 0.26 7.11
N ALA A 148 -15.01 -0.95 7.68
CA ALA A 148 -16.09 -1.92 7.51
C ALA A 148 -17.43 -1.36 7.98
N THR A 149 -17.47 -0.84 9.21
CA THR A 149 -18.71 -0.38 9.84
C THR A 149 -19.25 0.92 9.26
N ARG A 150 -18.39 1.87 8.88
CA ARG A 150 -18.81 3.15 8.30
C ARG A 150 -19.15 3.05 6.82
N GLY A 151 -18.46 2.18 6.09
CA GLY A 151 -18.70 1.96 4.66
C GLY A 151 -19.73 0.88 4.34
N ASN A 152 -20.12 0.09 5.35
CA ASN A 152 -20.89 -1.13 5.21
C ASN A 152 -20.27 -2.09 4.17
N VAL A 153 -18.98 -2.36 4.31
CA VAL A 153 -18.18 -3.22 3.43
C VAL A 153 -17.45 -4.27 4.25
N ILE A 154 -17.07 -5.39 3.63
CA ILE A 154 -16.12 -6.32 4.25
C ILE A 154 -14.71 -5.79 4.04
N VAL A 155 -13.89 -5.84 5.08
CA VAL A 155 -12.46 -5.52 5.00
C VAL A 155 -11.65 -6.79 5.24
N VAL A 156 -10.68 -7.05 4.39
CA VAL A 156 -9.72 -8.14 4.51
C VAL A 156 -8.32 -7.55 4.60
N THR A 157 -7.51 -8.01 5.55
CA THR A 157 -6.05 -7.73 5.57
C THR A 157 -5.29 -9.04 5.50
N LEU A 158 -4.11 -9.05 4.88
CA LEU A 158 -3.31 -10.27 4.67
C LEU A 158 -1.84 -10.05 4.97
N ASN A 159 -1.12 -11.14 5.23
CA ASN A 159 0.34 -11.20 5.26
C ASN A 159 0.89 -11.72 3.93
N TYR A 160 2.05 -11.21 3.51
CA TYR A 160 2.81 -11.73 2.36
C TYR A 160 4.31 -11.67 2.65
N ARG A 161 5.12 -12.51 1.97
CA ARG A 161 6.58 -12.53 2.17
C ARG A 161 7.24 -11.23 1.69
N LEU A 162 8.28 -10.84 2.40
CA LEU A 162 9.01 -9.58 2.25
C LEU A 162 10.52 -9.85 2.16
N GLY A 163 11.30 -8.82 1.82
CA GLY A 163 12.75 -8.87 1.78
C GLY A 163 13.28 -9.93 0.80
N PRO A 164 14.46 -10.49 1.09
CA PRO A 164 15.01 -11.59 0.30
C PRO A 164 14.03 -12.76 0.17
N LEU A 165 13.32 -13.12 1.24
CA LEU A 165 12.39 -14.27 1.21
C LEU A 165 11.17 -14.04 0.32
N GLY A 166 10.80 -12.79 0.05
CA GLY A 166 9.68 -12.42 -0.82
C GLY A 166 10.06 -12.13 -2.27
N PHE A 167 11.27 -11.62 -2.52
CA PHE A 167 11.59 -11.01 -3.83
C PHE A 167 12.99 -11.32 -4.37
N LEU A 168 13.80 -12.16 -3.70
CA LEU A 168 15.11 -12.55 -4.23
C LEU A 168 14.96 -13.30 -5.57
N SER A 169 15.73 -12.88 -6.56
CA SER A 169 15.64 -13.41 -7.93
C SER A 169 17.01 -13.46 -8.59
N THR A 170 17.23 -14.49 -9.43
CA THR A 170 18.38 -14.57 -10.34
C THR A 170 18.10 -13.95 -11.70
N GLY A 171 16.87 -13.50 -11.95
CA GLY A 171 16.44 -13.01 -13.27
C GLY A 171 16.27 -14.12 -14.31
N ASP A 172 16.27 -15.39 -13.89
CA ASP A 172 16.06 -16.57 -14.73
C ASP A 172 15.21 -17.62 -14.00
N ALA A 173 15.01 -18.78 -14.65
CA ALA A 173 14.15 -19.85 -14.13
C ALA A 173 14.68 -20.52 -12.84
N SER A 174 15.95 -20.30 -12.46
CA SER A 174 16.54 -20.95 -11.28
C SER A 174 15.99 -20.36 -9.98
N LEU A 175 15.75 -19.05 -9.96
CA LEU A 175 15.12 -18.33 -8.86
C LEU A 175 14.31 -17.16 -9.44
N PRO A 176 13.07 -17.40 -9.93
CA PRO A 176 12.31 -16.38 -10.66
C PRO A 176 11.98 -15.13 -9.85
N GLY A 177 11.77 -15.28 -8.53
CA GLY A 177 11.37 -14.19 -7.65
C GLY A 177 9.85 -14.03 -7.55
N ASN A 178 9.40 -12.83 -7.20
CA ASN A 178 7.98 -12.45 -7.07
C ASN A 178 7.13 -13.31 -6.10
N TYR A 179 7.76 -14.05 -5.17
CA TYR A 179 7.06 -14.90 -4.20
C TYR A 179 6.04 -14.12 -3.36
N GLY A 180 6.40 -12.91 -2.93
CA GLY A 180 5.49 -12.01 -2.21
C GLY A 180 4.26 -11.57 -3.04
N LEU A 181 4.41 -11.38 -4.36
CA LEU A 181 3.27 -11.09 -5.24
C LEU A 181 2.37 -12.33 -5.42
N LYS A 182 2.97 -13.51 -5.51
CA LYS A 182 2.21 -14.77 -5.59
C LYS A 182 1.47 -15.08 -4.29
N ASP A 183 2.03 -14.72 -3.13
CA ASP A 183 1.34 -14.81 -1.84
C ASP A 183 0.10 -13.90 -1.81
N GLN A 184 0.23 -12.66 -2.27
CA GLN A 184 -0.89 -11.71 -2.39
C GLN A 184 -1.97 -12.25 -3.36
N HIS A 185 -1.57 -12.78 -4.52
CA HIS A 185 -2.48 -13.42 -5.47
C HIS A 185 -3.24 -14.59 -4.82
N MET A 186 -2.55 -15.45 -4.06
CA MET A 186 -3.18 -16.57 -3.34
C MET A 186 -4.24 -16.07 -2.35
N ALA A 187 -3.98 -14.99 -1.62
CA ALA A 187 -4.95 -14.39 -0.73
C ALA A 187 -6.17 -13.81 -1.48
N ILE A 188 -5.95 -13.10 -2.60
CA ILE A 188 -7.03 -12.56 -3.46
C ILE A 188 -7.89 -13.71 -4.00
N ALA A 189 -7.26 -14.77 -4.49
CA ALA A 189 -7.94 -15.96 -5.01
C ALA A 189 -8.70 -16.71 -3.90
N TRP A 190 -8.15 -16.79 -2.68
CA TRP A 190 -8.86 -17.35 -1.53
C TRP A 190 -10.10 -16.52 -1.19
N VAL A 191 -9.99 -15.18 -1.16
CA VAL A 191 -11.12 -14.28 -0.93
C VAL A 191 -12.20 -14.52 -1.99
N LYS A 192 -11.83 -14.59 -3.27
CA LYS A 192 -12.77 -14.88 -4.37
C LYS A 192 -13.58 -16.16 -4.12
N ARG A 193 -12.93 -17.24 -3.65
CA ARG A 193 -13.57 -18.54 -3.44
C ARG A 193 -14.41 -18.62 -2.17
N ASN A 194 -14.03 -17.90 -1.12
CA ASN A 194 -14.58 -18.13 0.23
C ASN A 194 -15.45 -17.00 0.77
N ILE A 195 -15.29 -15.75 0.28
CA ILE A 195 -15.88 -14.58 0.94
C ILE A 195 -17.41 -14.56 0.92
N LYS A 196 -18.04 -15.29 0.00
CA LYS A 196 -19.49 -15.47 -0.04
C LYS A 196 -20.06 -16.03 1.27
N ASN A 197 -19.33 -16.94 1.92
CA ASN A 197 -19.74 -17.53 3.19
C ASN A 197 -19.62 -16.55 4.37
N PHE A 198 -18.88 -15.46 4.20
CA PHE A 198 -18.78 -14.35 5.15
C PHE A 198 -19.77 -13.21 4.82
N GLY A 199 -20.64 -13.38 3.83
CA GLY A 199 -21.59 -12.35 3.40
C GLY A 199 -21.03 -11.37 2.35
N GLY A 200 -19.86 -11.64 1.77
CA GLY A 200 -19.26 -10.84 0.72
C GLY A 200 -19.74 -11.20 -0.68
N ASP A 201 -19.70 -10.25 -1.60
CA ASP A 201 -19.90 -10.48 -3.02
C ASP A 201 -18.54 -10.81 -3.68
N PRO A 202 -18.33 -12.06 -4.15
CA PRO A 202 -17.08 -12.46 -4.77
C PRO A 202 -16.81 -11.74 -6.11
N ASP A 203 -17.81 -11.16 -6.77
CA ASP A 203 -17.64 -10.40 -8.01
C ASP A 203 -17.39 -8.90 -7.77
N ASN A 204 -17.35 -8.49 -6.50
CA ASN A 204 -17.23 -7.09 -6.08
C ASN A 204 -16.00 -6.85 -5.19
N ILE A 205 -14.85 -7.39 -5.60
CA ILE A 205 -13.58 -7.28 -4.89
C ILE A 205 -12.82 -6.02 -5.32
N THR A 206 -12.52 -5.17 -4.34
CA THR A 206 -11.65 -4.01 -4.46
C THR A 206 -10.34 -4.29 -3.73
N ILE A 207 -9.21 -4.28 -4.43
CA ILE A 207 -7.91 -4.30 -3.75
C ILE A 207 -7.44 -2.87 -3.49
N PHE A 208 -6.85 -2.60 -2.33
CA PHE A 208 -6.33 -1.28 -2.00
C PHE A 208 -5.07 -1.38 -1.16
N GLY A 209 -4.17 -0.41 -1.31
CA GLY A 209 -2.85 -0.46 -0.71
C GLY A 209 -2.18 0.90 -0.70
N GLU A 210 -1.13 1.02 0.11
CA GLU A 210 -0.28 2.21 0.22
C GLU A 210 1.20 1.84 0.02
N SER A 211 2.00 2.74 -0.55
CA SER A 211 3.43 2.54 -0.79
C SER A 211 3.68 1.24 -1.58
N ALA A 212 4.57 0.35 -1.11
CA ALA A 212 4.80 -0.96 -1.72
C ALA A 212 3.52 -1.82 -1.86
N GLY A 213 2.51 -1.59 -1.01
CA GLY A 213 1.19 -2.20 -1.11
C GLY A 213 0.37 -1.61 -2.25
N ALA A 214 0.47 -0.30 -2.53
CA ALA A 214 -0.15 0.34 -3.69
C ALA A 214 0.52 -0.06 -5.01
N THR A 215 1.86 -0.18 -5.00
CA THR A 215 2.62 -0.76 -6.11
C THR A 215 2.19 -2.20 -6.33
N SER A 216 2.04 -2.98 -5.26
CA SER A 216 1.47 -4.33 -5.34
C SER A 216 0.07 -4.32 -5.95
N VAL A 217 -0.83 -3.45 -5.51
CA VAL A 217 -2.18 -3.31 -6.09
C VAL A 217 -2.11 -3.11 -7.59
N SER A 218 -1.29 -2.16 -8.04
CA SER A 218 -1.07 -1.90 -9.47
C SER A 218 -0.50 -3.14 -10.20
N LEU A 219 0.46 -3.86 -9.63
CA LEU A 219 1.02 -5.05 -10.27
C LEU A 219 0.03 -6.22 -10.29
N GLN A 220 -0.82 -6.35 -9.28
CA GLN A 220 -1.89 -7.37 -9.23
C GLN A 220 -2.93 -7.12 -10.33
N THR A 221 -3.31 -5.86 -10.62
CA THR A 221 -4.24 -5.58 -11.73
C THR A 221 -3.63 -5.80 -13.10
N LEU A 222 -2.30 -5.64 -13.22
CA LEU A 222 -1.56 -5.81 -14.46
C LEU A 222 -1.18 -7.28 -14.73
N SER A 223 -1.15 -8.13 -13.71
CA SER A 223 -0.83 -9.55 -13.87
C SER A 223 -2.00 -10.32 -14.53
N PRO A 224 -1.74 -11.16 -15.55
CA PRO A 224 -2.78 -11.99 -16.16
C PRO A 224 -3.37 -13.03 -15.20
N TYR A 225 -2.67 -13.37 -14.12
CA TYR A 225 -3.14 -14.32 -13.09
C TYR A 225 -4.42 -13.86 -12.38
N ASN A 226 -4.69 -12.55 -12.33
CA ASN A 226 -5.85 -12.01 -11.62
C ASN A 226 -7.05 -11.69 -12.52
N LYS A 227 -7.05 -12.17 -13.76
CA LYS A 227 -8.17 -11.99 -14.69
C LYS A 227 -9.47 -12.51 -14.08
N GLY A 228 -10.45 -11.63 -13.90
CA GLY A 228 -11.76 -11.96 -13.32
C GLY A 228 -11.80 -12.07 -11.79
N LEU A 229 -10.68 -11.86 -11.09
CA LEU A 229 -10.64 -11.85 -9.62
C LEU A 229 -10.89 -10.46 -9.04
N ILE A 230 -10.34 -9.42 -9.68
CA ILE A 230 -10.36 -8.04 -9.18
C ILE A 230 -11.41 -7.25 -9.95
N ARG A 231 -12.32 -6.57 -9.25
CA ARG A 231 -13.28 -5.65 -9.85
C ARG A 231 -12.78 -4.22 -9.86
N ARG A 232 -12.07 -3.80 -8.79
CA ARG A 232 -11.56 -2.44 -8.61
C ARG A 232 -10.23 -2.41 -7.87
N ALA A 233 -9.51 -1.30 -8.02
CA ALA A 233 -8.22 -1.09 -7.38
C ALA A 233 -8.05 0.36 -6.87
N ILE A 234 -7.34 0.53 -5.75
CA ILE A 234 -6.94 1.83 -5.21
C ILE A 234 -5.45 1.80 -4.85
N SER A 235 -4.66 2.63 -5.51
CA SER A 235 -3.23 2.78 -5.28
C SER A 235 -2.90 4.11 -4.61
N GLN A 236 -2.49 4.06 -3.34
CA GLN A 236 -2.12 5.24 -2.55
C GLN A 236 -0.60 5.38 -2.50
N SER A 237 -0.02 6.45 -3.07
CA SER A 237 1.42 6.73 -2.96
C SER A 237 2.32 5.59 -3.48
N GLY A 238 1.91 4.95 -4.58
CA GLY A 238 2.71 3.90 -5.23
C GLY A 238 1.98 3.22 -6.39
N VAL A 239 2.69 2.98 -7.49
CA VAL A 239 2.16 2.28 -8.68
C VAL A 239 3.25 1.40 -9.28
N GLY A 240 2.87 0.44 -10.14
CA GLY A 240 3.81 -0.46 -10.82
C GLY A 240 4.81 0.22 -11.76
N LEU A 241 4.73 1.55 -11.93
CA LEU A 241 5.62 2.38 -12.74
C LEU A 241 6.59 3.22 -11.90
N CYS A 242 6.50 3.18 -10.57
CA CYS A 242 7.46 3.86 -9.71
C CYS A 242 8.88 3.34 -9.99
N THR A 243 9.88 4.21 -9.87
CA THR A 243 11.28 3.87 -10.19
C THR A 243 11.84 2.74 -9.31
N TRP A 244 11.28 2.56 -8.12
CA TRP A 244 11.58 1.50 -7.16
C TRP A 244 10.66 0.27 -7.26
N ALA A 245 9.67 0.27 -8.17
CA ALA A 245 8.67 -0.79 -8.25
C ALA A 245 9.19 -2.09 -8.86
N ILE A 246 10.18 -2.01 -9.75
CA ILE A 246 10.74 -3.15 -10.48
C ILE A 246 12.27 -3.15 -10.34
N GLN A 247 12.84 -4.24 -9.86
CA GLN A 247 14.29 -4.44 -9.80
C GLN A 247 14.82 -4.78 -11.20
N LYS A 248 15.66 -3.90 -11.77
CA LYS A 248 16.24 -4.05 -13.10
C LYS A 248 17.43 -5.02 -13.14
N ASN A 249 18.15 -5.20 -12.04
CA ASN A 249 19.32 -6.09 -11.95
C ASN A 249 19.24 -7.03 -10.74
N PRO A 250 18.31 -7.99 -10.74
CA PRO A 250 18.09 -8.88 -9.59
C PRO A 250 19.28 -9.81 -9.32
N LEU A 251 19.96 -10.29 -10.37
CA LEU A 251 21.12 -11.17 -10.23
C LEU A 251 22.27 -10.52 -9.44
N PHE A 252 22.48 -9.21 -9.59
CA PHE A 252 23.48 -8.48 -8.80
C PHE A 252 23.20 -8.61 -7.30
N TRP A 253 21.97 -8.38 -6.88
CA TRP A 253 21.58 -8.48 -5.47
C TRP A 253 21.56 -9.93 -4.98
N ALA A 254 21.11 -10.88 -5.79
CA ALA A 254 21.19 -12.29 -5.45
C ALA A 254 22.63 -12.75 -5.23
N THR A 255 23.56 -12.28 -6.07
CA THR A 255 25.01 -12.55 -5.92
C THR A 255 25.55 -11.94 -4.62
N LYS A 256 25.17 -10.70 -4.27
CA LYS A 256 25.59 -10.06 -3.00
C LYS A 256 25.10 -10.84 -1.78
N ILE A 257 23.84 -11.28 -1.79
CA ILE A 257 23.28 -12.11 -0.70
C ILE A 257 23.99 -13.46 -0.62
N ALA A 258 24.19 -14.12 -1.76
CA ALA A 258 24.89 -15.39 -1.83
C ALA A 258 26.32 -15.29 -1.26
N GLN A 259 27.08 -14.24 -1.62
CA GLN A 259 28.40 -13.99 -1.06
C GLN A 259 28.36 -13.82 0.47
N HIS A 260 27.38 -13.09 0.98
CA HIS A 260 27.26 -12.84 2.42
C HIS A 260 26.94 -14.11 3.22
N VAL A 261 26.13 -15.01 2.66
CA VAL A 261 25.75 -16.28 3.32
C VAL A 261 26.63 -17.47 2.93
N GLY A 262 27.68 -17.25 2.12
CA GLY A 262 28.64 -18.29 1.73
C GLY A 262 28.15 -19.25 0.64
N CYS A 263 27.18 -18.85 -0.18
CA CYS A 263 26.72 -19.61 -1.34
C CYS A 263 27.60 -19.39 -2.58
N PRO A 264 27.78 -20.41 -3.44
CA PRO A 264 28.47 -20.26 -4.73
C PRO A 264 27.76 -19.24 -5.64
N THR A 265 28.54 -18.55 -6.48
CA THR A 265 28.04 -17.48 -7.38
C THR A 265 28.43 -17.64 -8.84
N ASP A 266 29.06 -18.77 -9.17
CA ASP A 266 29.55 -19.12 -10.50
C ASP A 266 28.43 -19.59 -11.45
N ASN A 267 27.33 -20.12 -10.89
CA ASN A 267 26.20 -20.64 -11.65
C ASN A 267 24.88 -20.32 -10.93
N THR A 268 23.88 -19.82 -11.67
CA THR A 268 22.59 -19.39 -11.07
C THR A 268 21.79 -20.53 -10.47
N THR A 269 21.84 -21.73 -11.05
CA THR A 269 21.17 -22.92 -10.49
C THR A 269 21.83 -23.38 -9.18
N VAL A 270 23.17 -23.41 -9.12
CA VAL A 270 23.89 -23.76 -7.88
C VAL A 270 23.66 -22.71 -6.80
N LEU A 271 23.73 -21.43 -7.16
CA LEU A 271 23.42 -20.29 -6.29
C LEU A 271 22.00 -20.43 -5.73
N ALA A 272 21.00 -20.65 -6.58
CA ALA A 272 19.60 -20.75 -6.19
C ALA A 272 19.35 -21.94 -5.24
N ASN A 273 19.90 -23.12 -5.56
CA ASN A 273 19.77 -24.30 -4.71
C ASN A 273 20.40 -24.09 -3.33
N CYS A 274 21.56 -23.43 -3.26
CA CYS A 274 22.19 -23.09 -2.00
C CYS A 274 21.34 -22.11 -1.17
N LEU A 275 20.83 -21.05 -1.80
CA LEU A 275 19.96 -20.08 -1.11
C LEU A 275 18.67 -20.72 -0.57
N LYS A 276 18.05 -21.63 -1.33
CA LYS A 276 16.82 -22.34 -0.90
C LYS A 276 16.99 -23.19 0.37
N VAL A 277 18.20 -23.66 0.66
CA VAL A 277 18.51 -24.46 1.86
C VAL A 277 19.23 -23.67 2.97
N THR A 278 19.53 -22.39 2.73
CA THR A 278 20.15 -21.50 3.71
C THR A 278 19.14 -21.11 4.80
N ASP A 279 19.61 -20.89 6.03
CA ASP A 279 18.76 -20.39 7.11
C ASP A 279 18.02 -19.10 6.67
N PRO A 280 16.68 -19.09 6.67
CA PRO A 280 15.90 -17.94 6.24
C PRO A 280 16.16 -16.69 7.10
N LYS A 281 16.59 -16.84 8.36
CA LYS A 281 17.01 -15.70 9.18
C LYS A 281 18.33 -15.11 8.69
N ALA A 282 19.29 -15.95 8.33
CA ALA A 282 20.55 -15.51 7.75
C ALA A 282 20.33 -14.80 6.40
N LEU A 283 19.47 -15.34 5.54
CA LEU A 283 19.08 -14.66 4.30
C LEU A 283 18.46 -13.29 4.56
N THR A 284 17.56 -13.20 5.55
CA THR A 284 16.89 -11.94 5.91
C THR A 284 17.88 -10.88 6.41
N LEU A 285 18.89 -11.27 7.20
CA LEU A 285 19.90 -10.36 7.74
C LEU A 285 21.06 -10.07 6.79
N ALA A 286 21.21 -10.86 5.71
CA ALA A 286 22.29 -10.68 4.74
C ALA A 286 22.18 -9.36 3.96
N TYR A 287 21.01 -8.73 3.97
CA TYR A 287 20.82 -7.38 3.46
C TYR A 287 20.68 -6.38 4.58
N HIS A 288 21.50 -5.33 4.52
CA HIS A 288 21.49 -4.24 5.46
C HIS A 288 21.35 -2.90 4.71
N LEU A 289 20.18 -2.28 4.81
CA LEU A 289 19.92 -0.93 4.31
C LEU A 289 20.56 0.09 5.25
N ASN A 290 21.76 0.57 4.91
CA ASN A 290 22.36 1.68 5.65
C ASN A 290 21.61 2.97 5.29
N VAL A 291 20.96 3.62 6.25
CA VAL A 291 20.22 4.88 6.03
C VAL A 291 21.06 6.13 6.35
N LEU A 292 22.36 5.97 6.63
CA LEU A 292 23.27 7.05 6.97
C LEU A 292 24.39 7.17 5.92
N ASN A 293 24.71 8.40 5.54
CA ASN A 293 25.80 8.74 4.60
C ASN A 293 25.67 8.00 3.26
N LEU A 294 24.45 7.96 2.72
CA LEU A 294 24.19 7.35 1.43
C LEU A 294 24.90 8.11 0.30
N ARG A 295 25.48 7.37 -0.64
CA ARG A 295 26.13 7.95 -1.82
C ARG A 295 25.11 8.39 -2.88
N TYR A 296 24.00 7.67 -2.95
CA TYR A 296 22.88 7.92 -3.85
C TYR A 296 21.59 8.13 -3.03
N PRO A 297 20.55 8.73 -3.60
CA PRO A 297 19.24 8.79 -2.96
C PRO A 297 18.74 7.41 -2.51
N LEU A 298 18.05 7.36 -1.37
CA LEU A 298 17.57 6.14 -0.70
C LEU A 298 16.81 5.19 -1.63
N VAL A 299 16.06 5.76 -2.57
CA VAL A 299 15.24 5.02 -3.55
C VAL A 299 16.05 3.98 -4.34
N HIS A 300 17.34 4.23 -4.59
CA HIS A 300 18.23 3.31 -5.33
C HIS A 300 18.68 2.10 -4.51
N TYR A 301 18.60 2.19 -3.18
CA TYR A 301 18.99 1.12 -2.29
C TYR A 301 17.86 0.11 -2.05
N LEU A 302 16.63 0.38 -2.49
CA LEU A 302 15.47 -0.52 -2.38
C LEU A 302 15.65 -1.76 -3.28
N ALA A 303 16.50 -2.68 -2.81
CA ALA A 303 17.03 -3.79 -3.60
C ALA A 303 15.99 -4.86 -3.95
N PHE A 304 15.14 -5.22 -2.99
CA PHE A 304 14.19 -6.33 -3.10
C PHE A 304 12.80 -5.83 -3.43
N SER A 305 12.62 -5.53 -4.71
CA SER A 305 11.33 -5.23 -5.32
C SER A 305 10.97 -6.32 -6.33
N PRO A 306 9.71 -6.37 -6.79
CA PRO A 306 9.30 -7.26 -7.89
C PRO A 306 10.20 -7.19 -9.13
N VAL A 307 10.17 -8.23 -9.95
CA VAL A 307 10.91 -8.34 -11.21
C VAL A 307 9.98 -8.69 -12.37
N VAL A 308 10.36 -8.35 -13.60
CA VAL A 308 9.70 -8.89 -14.80
C VAL A 308 10.19 -10.32 -14.98
N ASP A 309 9.36 -11.31 -14.66
CA ASP A 309 9.72 -12.73 -14.62
C ASP A 309 9.28 -13.51 -15.87
N GLY A 310 8.54 -12.89 -16.79
CA GLY A 310 7.99 -13.57 -17.96
C GLY A 310 6.78 -14.45 -17.66
N ASP A 311 6.26 -14.42 -16.43
CA ASP A 311 5.16 -15.27 -15.95
C ASP A 311 4.12 -14.44 -15.19
N PHE A 312 4.34 -14.17 -13.89
CA PHE A 312 3.43 -13.33 -13.10
C PHE A 312 3.40 -11.90 -13.64
N LEU A 313 4.56 -11.37 -14.03
CA LEU A 313 4.73 -10.13 -14.77
C LEU A 313 5.39 -10.47 -16.13
N PRO A 314 4.58 -10.71 -17.18
CA PRO A 314 5.09 -11.21 -18.45
C PRO A 314 5.88 -10.17 -19.28
N ASP A 315 5.72 -8.89 -19.00
CA ASP A 315 6.48 -7.79 -19.62
C ASP A 315 6.57 -6.62 -18.62
N HIS A 316 7.26 -5.55 -19.01
CA HIS A 316 7.33 -4.32 -18.25
C HIS A 316 5.90 -3.78 -17.95
N PRO A 317 5.59 -3.35 -16.71
CA PRO A 317 4.24 -2.95 -16.30
C PRO A 317 3.56 -1.92 -17.21
N GLU A 318 4.33 -1.00 -17.82
CA GLU A 318 3.85 0.00 -18.78
C GLU A 318 3.09 -0.60 -19.98
N LYS A 319 3.37 -1.86 -20.35
CA LYS A 319 2.73 -2.54 -21.49
C LYS A 319 1.54 -3.44 -21.09
N LEU A 320 1.25 -3.55 -19.80
CA LEU A 320 0.28 -4.53 -19.29
C LEU A 320 -1.10 -3.95 -18.96
N PHE A 321 -1.32 -2.65 -19.19
CA PHE A 321 -2.56 -1.96 -18.79
C PHE A 321 -3.82 -2.48 -19.49
N ALA A 322 -3.70 -3.21 -20.60
CA ALA A 322 -4.82 -3.92 -21.23
C ALA A 322 -5.47 -4.96 -20.28
N ASN A 323 -4.71 -5.51 -19.32
CA ASN A 323 -5.24 -6.45 -18.32
C ASN A 323 -6.15 -5.75 -17.29
N ALA A 324 -5.98 -4.44 -17.09
CA ALA A 324 -6.77 -3.64 -16.17
C ALA A 324 -7.95 -2.90 -16.85
N ALA A 325 -8.22 -3.17 -18.14
CA ALA A 325 -9.20 -2.43 -18.94
C ALA A 325 -10.64 -2.39 -18.38
N ASP A 326 -11.01 -3.36 -17.55
CA ASP A 326 -12.33 -3.49 -16.94
C ASP A 326 -12.30 -3.38 -15.39
N ILE A 327 -11.17 -2.92 -14.83
CA ILE A 327 -10.97 -2.73 -13.39
C ILE A 327 -11.09 -1.24 -13.08
N ASP A 328 -12.11 -0.81 -12.32
CA ASP A 328 -12.16 0.61 -11.93
C ASP A 328 -10.93 0.95 -11.06
N TYR A 329 -10.33 2.12 -11.27
CA TYR A 329 -9.05 2.44 -10.64
C TYR A 329 -9.00 3.85 -10.04
N ILE A 330 -8.57 3.94 -8.79
CA ILE A 330 -8.14 5.18 -8.14
C ILE A 330 -6.63 5.13 -7.96
N ALA A 331 -5.93 6.20 -8.30
CA ALA A 331 -4.54 6.37 -7.87
C ALA A 331 -4.26 7.81 -7.45
N GLY A 332 -3.44 8.01 -6.44
CA GLY A 332 -3.08 9.33 -5.96
C GLY A 332 -1.83 9.34 -5.10
N VAL A 333 -1.43 10.54 -4.70
CA VAL A 333 -0.21 10.78 -3.92
C VAL A 333 -0.49 11.77 -2.80
N ASN A 334 0.43 11.83 -1.84
CA ASN A 334 0.46 12.88 -0.83
C ASN A 334 1.24 14.09 -1.39
N ASN A 335 0.89 15.31 -0.99
CA ASN A 335 1.52 16.51 -1.58
C ASN A 335 3.00 16.69 -1.24
N MET A 336 3.50 15.98 -0.23
CA MET A 336 4.92 15.90 0.11
C MET A 336 5.33 14.43 0.33
N ASP A 337 4.86 13.52 -0.53
CA ASP A 337 5.14 12.08 -0.45
C ASP A 337 6.64 11.73 -0.41
N GLY A 338 7.48 12.57 -1.02
CA GLY A 338 8.94 12.43 -1.00
C GLY A 338 9.60 12.95 0.27
N HIS A 339 8.88 13.59 1.21
CA HIS A 339 9.51 14.24 2.37
C HIS A 339 10.22 13.25 3.29
N PHE A 340 9.65 12.07 3.53
CA PHE A 340 10.31 11.01 4.29
C PHE A 340 11.66 10.60 3.68
N PHE A 341 11.69 10.40 2.36
CA PHE A 341 12.89 9.98 1.61
C PHE A 341 13.93 11.11 1.58
N ALA A 342 13.49 12.32 1.26
CA ALA A 342 14.32 13.50 1.22
C ALA A 342 14.91 13.84 2.60
N GLY A 343 14.18 13.53 3.68
CA GLY A 343 14.65 13.68 5.04
C GLY A 343 15.76 12.70 5.43
N ILE A 344 15.87 11.55 4.74
CA ILE A 344 16.98 10.59 4.90
C ILE A 344 18.15 11.02 4.02
N ASP A 345 17.89 11.39 2.77
CA ASP A 345 18.92 11.81 1.80
C ASP A 345 19.55 13.15 2.20
N MET A 346 18.77 14.04 2.79
CA MET A 346 19.20 15.34 3.30
C MET A 346 18.59 15.64 4.69
N PRO A 347 19.19 15.15 5.78
CA PRO A 347 18.67 15.35 7.14
C PRO A 347 18.53 16.81 7.59
N ALA A 348 19.21 17.74 6.90
CA ALA A 348 19.06 19.18 7.10
C ALA A 348 17.64 19.70 6.83
N LEU A 349 16.83 19.02 6.02
CA LEU A 349 15.44 19.39 5.74
C LEU A 349 14.62 19.49 7.04
N ASN A 350 14.79 18.51 7.93
CA ASN A 350 14.09 18.41 9.21
C ASN A 350 14.74 19.22 10.34
N ARG A 351 15.81 19.97 10.07
CA ARG A 351 16.53 20.79 11.06
C ARG A 351 16.34 22.27 10.75
N PRO A 352 15.44 22.99 11.45
CA PRO A 352 15.08 24.37 11.10
C PRO A 352 16.27 25.34 11.06
N LEU A 353 17.27 25.12 11.94
CA LEU A 353 18.45 25.98 12.06
C LEU A 353 19.61 25.61 11.11
N VAL A 354 19.53 24.46 10.44
CA VAL A 354 20.56 24.01 9.50
C VAL A 354 20.18 24.49 8.11
N LYS A 355 21.08 25.28 7.50
CA LYS A 355 20.91 25.78 6.14
C LYS A 355 21.42 24.76 5.13
N ILE A 356 20.82 24.78 3.94
CA ILE A 356 21.28 24.04 2.77
C ILE A 356 21.70 25.03 1.67
N THR A 357 22.50 24.54 0.73
CA THR A 357 23.08 25.27 -0.40
C THR A 357 22.48 24.80 -1.73
N ALA A 358 22.60 25.64 -2.76
CA ALA A 358 22.19 25.28 -4.11
C ALA A 358 22.97 24.05 -4.66
N GLU A 359 24.24 23.91 -4.27
CA GLU A 359 25.09 22.77 -4.64
C GLU A 359 24.56 21.46 -4.02
N GLU A 360 24.15 21.49 -2.74
CA GLU A 360 23.52 20.33 -2.11
C GLU A 360 22.21 19.93 -2.79
N VAL A 361 21.40 20.90 -3.23
CA VAL A 361 20.19 20.62 -4.03
C VAL A 361 20.53 20.03 -5.40
N GLN A 362 21.59 20.53 -6.05
CA GLN A 362 22.09 19.99 -7.32
C GLN A 362 22.63 18.56 -7.17
N ASN A 363 23.22 18.22 -6.02
CA ASN A 363 23.67 16.86 -5.73
C ASN A 363 22.49 15.88 -5.63
N VAL A 364 21.37 16.28 -5.04
CA VAL A 364 20.13 15.48 -5.07
C VAL A 364 19.65 15.28 -6.50
N ALA A 365 19.58 16.34 -7.30
CA ALA A 365 19.19 16.24 -8.71
C ALA A 365 20.11 15.28 -9.48
N THR A 366 21.41 15.30 -9.20
CA THR A 366 22.41 14.39 -9.79
C THR A 366 22.17 12.94 -9.38
N GLY A 367 21.87 12.70 -8.11
CA GLY A 367 21.57 11.38 -7.57
C GLY A 367 20.24 10.80 -8.07
N LEU A 368 19.22 11.62 -8.32
CA LEU A 368 17.97 11.14 -8.93
C LEU A 368 18.15 10.88 -10.43
N ALA A 369 19.01 11.64 -11.09
CA ALA A 369 19.22 11.60 -12.53
C ALA A 369 20.37 10.71 -13.01
N VAL A 370 20.87 9.78 -12.17
CA VAL A 370 22.08 8.98 -12.48
C VAL A 370 22.01 8.33 -13.86
N GLU A 371 20.86 7.77 -14.23
CA GLU A 371 20.66 7.04 -15.51
C GLU A 371 20.88 7.93 -16.75
N LYS A 372 20.77 9.25 -16.61
CA LYS A 372 20.92 10.25 -17.68
C LYS A 372 22.17 11.13 -17.52
N GLY A 373 23.00 10.84 -16.52
CA GLY A 373 24.26 11.54 -16.26
C GLY A 373 24.13 13.05 -16.07
N GLU A 374 25.16 13.80 -16.44
CA GLU A 374 25.24 15.26 -16.25
C GLU A 374 24.11 16.01 -16.99
N ALA A 375 23.74 15.55 -18.19
CA ALA A 375 22.66 16.15 -18.97
C ALA A 375 21.32 16.06 -18.23
N GLY A 376 21.01 14.88 -17.67
CA GLY A 376 19.85 14.68 -16.82
C GLY A 376 19.89 15.53 -15.56
N ALA A 377 21.00 15.49 -14.83
CA ALA A 377 21.20 16.25 -13.59
C ALA A 377 20.97 17.76 -13.81
N LYS A 378 21.57 18.32 -14.86
CA LYS A 378 21.41 19.72 -15.24
C LYS A 378 19.97 20.05 -15.61
N ALA A 379 19.30 19.18 -16.37
CA ALA A 379 17.92 19.40 -16.78
C ALA A 379 16.96 19.40 -15.57
N VAL A 380 17.13 18.44 -14.65
CA VAL A 380 16.37 18.37 -13.39
C VAL A 380 16.62 19.63 -12.56
N PHE A 381 17.89 19.93 -12.23
CA PHE A 381 18.21 21.08 -11.41
C PHE A 381 17.67 22.39 -12.02
N SER A 382 17.81 22.58 -13.34
CA SER A 382 17.32 23.77 -14.03
C SER A 382 15.81 23.93 -13.93
N LEU A 383 15.03 22.85 -14.08
CA LEU A 383 13.57 22.90 -13.96
C LEU A 383 13.12 23.29 -12.55
N TYR A 384 13.75 22.71 -11.52
CA TYR A 384 13.34 22.91 -10.14
C TYR A 384 13.86 24.22 -9.53
N SER A 385 14.96 24.77 -10.06
CA SER A 385 15.51 26.06 -9.65
C SER A 385 15.04 27.24 -10.51
N GLN A 386 14.18 27.03 -11.52
CA GLN A 386 13.83 28.06 -12.51
C GLN A 386 13.20 29.34 -11.92
N VAL A 387 12.54 29.25 -10.77
CA VAL A 387 11.90 30.39 -10.08
C VAL A 387 12.75 30.97 -8.96
N TRP A 388 13.96 30.47 -8.76
CA TRP A 388 14.87 30.96 -7.73
C TRP A 388 15.37 32.37 -8.06
N SER A 389 15.36 33.26 -7.07
CA SER A 389 15.99 34.58 -7.17
C SER A 389 17.48 34.50 -6.82
N SER A 390 18.20 35.62 -6.89
CA SER A 390 19.61 35.69 -6.47
C SER A 390 19.83 35.36 -4.99
N THR A 391 18.79 35.49 -4.15
CA THR A 391 18.78 35.10 -2.73
C THR A 391 17.57 34.22 -2.44
N VAL A 392 17.79 32.90 -2.39
CA VAL A 392 16.71 31.93 -2.19
C VAL A 392 16.45 31.71 -0.71
N ASP A 393 15.18 31.75 -0.33
CA ASP A 393 14.76 31.40 1.02
C ASP A 393 15.04 29.93 1.34
N GLN A 394 15.38 29.64 2.60
CA GLN A 394 15.74 28.28 3.03
C GLN A 394 14.54 27.33 2.97
N GLU A 395 13.33 27.78 3.29
CA GLU A 395 12.13 26.95 3.15
C GLU A 395 11.89 26.62 1.68
N VAL A 396 12.09 27.57 0.76
CA VAL A 396 11.96 27.33 -0.68
C VAL A 396 12.94 26.28 -1.18
N MET A 397 14.22 26.37 -0.82
CA MET A 397 15.20 25.34 -1.20
C MET A 397 14.86 23.98 -0.62
N LYS A 398 14.45 23.91 0.66
CA LYS A 398 14.09 22.65 1.32
C LYS A 398 12.87 22.00 0.68
N ARG A 399 11.82 22.80 0.39
CA ARG A 399 10.64 22.35 -0.36
C ARG A 399 11.01 21.89 -1.76
N THR A 400 11.98 22.53 -2.43
CA THR A 400 12.43 22.12 -3.76
C THR A 400 12.99 20.70 -3.76
N VAL A 401 13.74 20.30 -2.72
CA VAL A 401 14.24 18.93 -2.57
C VAL A 401 13.08 17.94 -2.40
N VAL A 402 12.13 18.26 -1.51
CA VAL A 402 10.92 17.44 -1.28
C VAL A 402 10.08 17.29 -2.55
N ASP A 403 9.92 18.37 -3.31
CA ASP A 403 9.19 18.38 -4.58
C ASP A 403 9.87 17.50 -5.64
N MET A 404 11.21 17.56 -5.77
CA MET A 404 11.96 16.71 -6.70
C MET A 404 11.73 15.22 -6.41
N GLU A 405 11.85 14.83 -5.14
CA GLU A 405 11.67 13.44 -4.74
C GLU A 405 10.20 12.99 -4.80
N THR A 406 9.25 13.85 -4.41
CA THR A 406 7.81 13.56 -4.55
C THR A 406 7.47 13.32 -6.02
N ASP A 407 7.97 14.17 -6.92
CA ASP A 407 7.72 14.08 -8.35
C ASP A 407 8.36 12.84 -8.97
N TYR A 408 9.64 12.58 -8.68
CA TYR A 408 10.39 11.46 -9.24
C TYR A 408 9.92 10.09 -8.71
N ILE A 409 9.71 9.97 -7.39
CA ILE A 409 9.46 8.70 -6.72
C ILE A 409 7.99 8.29 -6.85
N PHE A 410 7.05 9.25 -6.82
CA PHE A 410 5.62 8.96 -6.68
C PHE A 410 4.72 9.64 -7.73
N LEU A 411 4.76 10.98 -7.83
CA LEU A 411 3.74 11.71 -8.60
C LEU A 411 3.87 11.46 -10.10
N ALA A 412 5.05 11.63 -10.70
CA ALA A 412 5.18 11.44 -12.16
C ALA A 412 4.85 10.00 -12.59
N PRO A 413 5.31 8.94 -11.89
CA PRO A 413 4.86 7.57 -12.14
C PRO A 413 3.35 7.38 -11.99
N THR A 414 2.74 7.96 -10.95
CA THR A 414 1.29 7.83 -10.69
C THR A 414 0.47 8.49 -11.79
N GLN A 415 0.85 9.68 -12.24
CA GLN A 415 0.17 10.37 -13.35
C GLN A 415 0.34 9.59 -14.67
N ARG A 416 1.50 8.96 -14.91
CA ARG A 416 1.69 8.07 -16.07
C ARG A 416 0.79 6.83 -15.98
N ALA A 417 0.66 6.22 -14.81
CA ALA A 417 -0.21 5.07 -14.61
C ALA A 417 -1.70 5.42 -14.81
N LEU A 418 -2.16 6.57 -14.32
CA LEU A 418 -3.51 7.09 -14.55
C LEU A 418 -3.79 7.31 -16.04
N GLN A 419 -2.84 7.93 -16.75
CA GLN A 419 -2.94 8.14 -18.20
C GLN A 419 -3.05 6.80 -18.95
N LEU A 420 -2.16 5.83 -18.64
CA LEU A 420 -2.17 4.52 -19.28
C LEU A 420 -3.43 3.73 -18.98
N HIS A 421 -3.92 3.78 -17.74
CA HIS A 421 -5.18 3.16 -17.37
C HIS A 421 -6.35 3.77 -18.15
N SER A 422 -6.47 5.10 -18.16
CA SER A 422 -7.51 5.81 -18.92
C SER A 422 -7.46 5.52 -20.43
N GLN A 423 -6.27 5.37 -21.01
CA GLN A 423 -6.09 5.00 -22.42
C GLN A 423 -6.55 3.59 -22.77
N HIS A 424 -6.43 2.65 -21.84
CA HIS A 424 -6.77 1.24 -22.06
C HIS A 424 -8.12 0.83 -21.47
N ALA A 425 -8.76 1.70 -20.68
CA ALA A 425 -10.05 1.45 -20.07
C ALA A 425 -11.12 1.20 -21.15
N LYS A 426 -11.86 0.10 -21.00
CA LYS A 426 -13.03 -0.24 -21.82
C LYS A 426 -14.31 0.13 -21.10
N THR A 427 -14.50 -0.46 -19.92
CA THR A 427 -15.66 -0.20 -19.05
C THR A 427 -15.28 0.42 -17.72
N ALA A 428 -13.98 0.40 -17.39
CA ALA A 428 -13.43 0.94 -16.16
C ALA A 428 -13.50 2.47 -16.10
N LYS A 429 -13.68 2.99 -14.88
CA LYS A 429 -13.49 4.41 -14.57
C LYS A 429 -12.14 4.64 -13.91
N THR A 430 -11.57 5.84 -14.12
CA THR A 430 -10.28 6.26 -13.56
C THR A 430 -10.50 7.47 -12.67
N TYR A 431 -9.84 7.56 -11.51
CA TYR A 431 -9.88 8.74 -10.64
C TYR A 431 -8.50 9.06 -10.08
N SER A 432 -8.19 10.36 -10.00
CA SER A 432 -6.96 10.86 -9.41
C SER A 432 -7.25 11.65 -8.12
N TYR A 433 -6.37 11.55 -7.12
CA TYR A 433 -6.39 12.44 -5.97
C TYR A 433 -5.00 12.96 -5.57
N LEU A 434 -5.02 14.07 -4.84
CA LEU A 434 -3.90 14.60 -4.08
C LEU A 434 -4.33 14.72 -2.62
N PHE A 435 -3.66 14.01 -1.71
CA PHE A 435 -3.90 14.19 -0.28
C PHE A 435 -2.99 15.30 0.26
N SER A 436 -3.57 16.30 0.92
CA SER A 436 -2.85 17.51 1.34
C SER A 436 -3.15 17.96 2.77
N GLU A 437 -3.73 17.09 3.60
CA GLU A 437 -3.88 17.37 5.05
C GLU A 437 -2.48 17.39 5.71
N PRO A 438 -2.05 18.49 6.33
CA PRO A 438 -0.70 18.62 6.86
C PRO A 438 -0.34 17.57 7.91
N SER A 439 0.93 17.16 7.90
CA SER A 439 1.46 16.16 8.82
C SER A 439 1.29 16.61 10.26
N ARG A 440 1.11 15.62 11.12
CA ARG A 440 0.95 15.80 12.56
C ARG A 440 2.22 15.47 13.34
N MET A 441 3.30 15.12 12.65
CA MET A 441 4.56 14.77 13.30
C MET A 441 5.17 16.00 13.97
N PRO A 442 5.36 15.99 15.30
CA PRO A 442 5.82 17.18 16.04
C PRO A 442 7.29 17.54 15.76
N VAL A 443 8.04 16.61 15.18
CA VAL A 443 9.46 16.79 14.83
C VAL A 443 9.66 17.44 13.47
N TYR A 444 8.62 17.49 12.63
CA TYR A 444 8.72 18.06 11.30
C TYR A 444 8.57 19.59 11.34
N PRO A 445 9.24 20.32 10.44
CA PRO A 445 9.02 21.75 10.27
C PRO A 445 7.54 22.08 9.98
N SER A 446 7.10 23.27 10.38
CA SER A 446 5.69 23.71 10.18
C SER A 446 5.26 23.84 8.72
N TRP A 447 6.21 23.84 7.79
CA TRP A 447 5.98 23.95 6.36
C TRP A 447 5.64 22.61 5.70
N VAL A 448 5.84 21.49 6.41
CA VAL A 448 5.59 20.14 5.90
C VAL A 448 4.09 19.90 5.72
N GLY A 449 3.73 19.46 4.51
CA GLY A 449 2.39 19.05 4.11
C GLY A 449 2.09 17.63 4.55
N ALA A 450 1.35 16.89 3.74
CA ALA A 450 1.12 15.46 3.94
C ALA A 450 2.36 14.67 3.50
N ASP A 451 3.00 13.98 4.45
CA ASP A 451 4.15 13.12 4.18
C ASP A 451 3.71 11.71 3.71
N HIS A 452 4.65 10.88 3.30
CA HIS A 452 4.42 9.48 2.98
C HIS A 452 3.67 8.77 4.11
N ALA A 453 2.67 7.96 3.77
CA ALA A 453 1.83 7.20 4.69
C ALA A 453 0.94 8.01 5.67
N ASP A 454 0.93 9.36 5.62
CA ASP A 454 0.07 10.17 6.51
C ASP A 454 -1.44 9.95 6.25
N ASP A 455 -1.81 9.58 5.04
CA ASP A 455 -3.17 9.27 4.58
C ASP A 455 -3.76 8.01 5.26
N LEU A 456 -2.91 7.04 5.64
CA LEU A 456 -3.31 5.76 6.24
C LEU A 456 -4.22 5.93 7.46
N GLN A 457 -3.86 6.84 8.36
CA GLN A 457 -4.63 7.04 9.60
C GLN A 457 -6.06 7.52 9.32
N TYR A 458 -6.26 8.25 8.22
CA TYR A 458 -7.55 8.78 7.82
C TYR A 458 -8.39 7.72 7.10
N VAL A 459 -7.78 6.95 6.20
CA VAL A 459 -8.42 5.80 5.54
C VAL A 459 -8.87 4.76 6.57
N PHE A 460 -8.03 4.42 7.55
CA PHE A 460 -8.35 3.42 8.59
C PHE A 460 -9.13 3.98 9.80
N GLY A 461 -9.67 5.20 9.70
CA GLY A 461 -10.59 5.72 10.72
C GLY A 461 -9.96 5.95 12.10
N LYS A 462 -8.63 6.13 12.19
CA LYS A 462 -7.95 6.38 13.48
C LYS A 462 -8.44 7.63 14.22
N PRO A 463 -8.87 8.71 13.54
CA PRO A 463 -9.56 9.83 14.19
C PRO A 463 -10.85 9.46 14.93
N PHE A 464 -11.46 8.33 14.61
CA PHE A 464 -12.65 7.80 15.27
C PHE A 464 -12.32 6.71 16.29
N ALA A 465 -11.40 5.79 15.96
CA ALA A 465 -11.00 4.70 16.86
C ALA A 465 -10.26 5.20 18.11
N THR A 466 -9.48 6.29 17.98
CA THR A 466 -8.69 6.89 19.07
C THR A 466 -8.92 8.40 19.17
N PRO A 467 -10.14 8.85 19.49
CA PRO A 467 -10.58 10.22 19.24
C PRO A 467 -9.84 11.27 20.05
N LEU A 468 -9.31 10.92 21.24
CA LEU A 468 -8.52 11.82 22.09
C LEU A 468 -7.24 12.32 21.42
N GLY A 469 -6.68 11.51 20.51
CA GLY A 469 -5.51 11.88 19.74
C GLY A 469 -5.82 12.76 18.53
N TYR A 470 -7.08 13.16 18.27
CA TYR A 470 -7.47 13.80 17.01
C TYR A 470 -8.45 14.98 17.19
N LYS A 471 -8.24 16.04 16.40
CA LYS A 471 -9.13 17.20 16.30
C LYS A 471 -10.31 16.91 15.37
N SER A 472 -11.35 17.76 15.42
CA SER A 472 -12.54 17.65 14.56
C SER A 472 -12.19 17.64 13.07
N ARG A 473 -11.26 18.52 12.65
CA ARG A 473 -10.78 18.58 11.26
C ARG A 473 -10.25 17.24 10.75
N HIS A 474 -9.53 16.49 11.59
CA HIS A 474 -8.99 15.18 11.19
C HIS A 474 -10.11 14.13 11.02
N ARG A 475 -11.18 14.23 11.83
CA ARG A 475 -12.38 13.41 11.65
C ARG A 475 -13.14 13.79 10.37
N THR A 476 -13.14 15.06 9.97
CA THR A 476 -13.71 15.49 8.68
C THR A 476 -12.98 14.79 7.52
N VAL A 477 -11.65 14.85 7.50
CA VAL A 477 -10.82 14.19 6.47
C VAL A 477 -11.07 12.68 6.45
N SER A 478 -11.00 12.02 7.61
CA SER A 478 -11.20 10.58 7.71
C SER A 478 -12.61 10.16 7.30
N LYS A 479 -13.64 10.93 7.67
CA LYS A 479 -15.01 10.67 7.20
C LYS A 479 -15.09 10.72 5.68
N ALA A 480 -14.51 11.74 5.06
CA ALA A 480 -14.54 11.92 3.62
C ALA A 480 -13.79 10.79 2.90
N MET A 481 -12.58 10.43 3.34
CA MET A 481 -11.81 9.35 2.73
C MET A 481 -12.52 7.99 2.86
N ILE A 482 -13.04 7.64 4.06
CA ILE A 482 -13.80 6.39 4.21
C ILE A 482 -15.04 6.40 3.31
N ALA A 483 -15.76 7.52 3.21
CA ALA A 483 -16.92 7.64 2.33
C ALA A 483 -16.54 7.39 0.86
N TYR A 484 -15.53 8.09 0.33
CA TYR A 484 -15.10 7.92 -1.06
C TYR A 484 -14.59 6.50 -1.35
N TRP A 485 -13.75 5.94 -0.49
CA TRP A 485 -13.15 4.62 -0.69
C TRP A 485 -14.22 3.53 -0.69
N THR A 486 -15.17 3.60 0.24
CA THR A 486 -16.19 2.55 0.40
C THR A 486 -17.34 2.71 -0.60
N ASN A 487 -17.66 3.93 -1.03
CA ASN A 487 -18.55 4.17 -2.17
C ASN A 487 -17.95 3.61 -3.46
N PHE A 488 -16.68 3.92 -3.73
CA PHE A 488 -15.96 3.38 -4.86
C PHE A 488 -15.93 1.85 -4.83
N ALA A 489 -15.60 1.25 -3.68
CA ALA A 489 -15.60 -0.19 -3.53
C ALA A 489 -16.98 -0.83 -3.80
N ARG A 490 -18.07 -0.08 -3.63
CA ARG A 490 -19.44 -0.55 -3.90
C ARG A 490 -19.82 -0.41 -5.37
N THR A 491 -19.51 0.71 -6.01
CA THR A 491 -20.14 1.11 -7.29
C THR A 491 -19.15 1.45 -8.41
N GLY A 492 -17.86 1.62 -8.13
CA GLY A 492 -16.88 2.18 -9.06
C GLY A 492 -16.98 3.71 -9.22
N ASP A 493 -17.81 4.36 -8.42
CA ASP A 493 -17.98 5.82 -8.38
C ASP A 493 -17.80 6.29 -6.93
N PRO A 494 -16.70 7.01 -6.60
CA PRO A 494 -16.46 7.48 -5.24
C PRO A 494 -17.59 8.37 -4.70
N SER A 495 -18.38 8.99 -5.57
CA SER A 495 -19.45 9.90 -5.20
C SER A 495 -20.79 9.20 -4.96
N LYS A 496 -20.90 7.90 -5.24
CA LYS A 496 -22.18 7.16 -5.17
C LYS A 496 -22.01 5.87 -4.38
N GLY A 497 -22.75 5.74 -3.29
CA GLY A 497 -22.74 4.50 -2.51
C GLY A 497 -23.50 4.63 -1.20
N PHE A 498 -22.93 4.06 -0.14
CA PHE A 498 -23.55 4.00 1.18
C PHE A 498 -23.44 5.33 1.95
N SER A 499 -22.39 6.12 1.67
CA SER A 499 -22.10 7.35 2.39
C SER A 499 -22.29 8.58 1.51
N ASP A 500 -22.77 9.67 2.10
CA ASP A 500 -22.70 10.99 1.48
C ASP A 500 -21.26 11.48 1.41
N VAL A 501 -20.93 12.18 0.32
CA VAL A 501 -19.63 12.80 0.10
C VAL A 501 -19.72 14.33 0.13
N PRO A 502 -18.67 15.04 0.57
CA PRO A 502 -18.70 16.50 0.66
C PRO A 502 -18.74 17.19 -0.70
N ILE A 503 -18.19 16.57 -1.74
CA ILE A 503 -18.24 17.05 -3.12
C ILE A 503 -18.21 15.85 -4.08
N ALA A 504 -18.75 16.00 -5.28
CA ALA A 504 -18.61 14.97 -6.30
C ALA A 504 -17.15 14.88 -6.77
N TRP A 505 -16.62 13.66 -6.86
CA TRP A 505 -15.31 13.36 -7.41
C TRP A 505 -15.43 13.11 -8.91
N VAL A 506 -14.95 14.07 -9.70
CA VAL A 506 -14.96 13.99 -11.16
C VAL A 506 -13.96 12.92 -11.63
N PRO A 507 -14.35 12.00 -12.54
CA PRO A 507 -13.42 11.04 -13.13
C PRO A 507 -12.23 11.72 -13.80
N TYR A 508 -11.08 11.07 -13.74
CA TYR A 508 -9.88 11.47 -14.46
C TYR A 508 -10.07 11.22 -15.96
N ASP A 509 -9.68 12.19 -16.77
CA ASP A 509 -9.49 12.05 -18.20
C ASP A 509 -8.13 12.64 -18.62
N ILE A 510 -7.68 12.27 -19.82
CA ILE A 510 -6.35 12.60 -20.33
C ILE A 510 -6.25 14.09 -20.75
N GLN A 511 -7.36 14.72 -21.10
CA GLN A 511 -7.39 16.07 -21.64
C GLN A 511 -7.24 17.10 -20.51
N ASP A 512 -8.05 16.95 -19.47
CA ASP A 512 -8.15 17.91 -18.36
C ASP A 512 -7.34 17.47 -17.14
N GLY A 513 -7.07 16.17 -16.98
CA GLY A 513 -6.28 15.63 -15.88
C GLY A 513 -6.90 15.95 -14.51
N TYR A 514 -8.23 15.77 -14.39
CA TYR A 514 -8.96 16.05 -13.15
C TYR A 514 -8.44 15.22 -11.97
N TYR A 515 -8.31 15.88 -10.82
CA TYR A 515 -8.01 15.24 -9.54
C TYR A 515 -8.78 15.90 -8.40
N LEU A 516 -9.04 15.13 -7.35
CA LEU A 516 -9.61 15.64 -6.11
C LEU A 516 -8.51 15.93 -5.09
N GLU A 517 -8.43 17.15 -4.59
CA GLU A 517 -7.59 17.49 -3.45
C GLU A 517 -8.32 17.23 -2.12
N ILE A 518 -7.73 16.39 -1.28
CA ILE A 518 -8.32 15.89 -0.03
C ILE A 518 -7.59 16.50 1.17
N ASN A 519 -8.29 17.35 1.94
CA ASN A 519 -7.86 17.95 3.21
C ASN A 519 -9.07 18.34 4.08
N ASP A 520 -8.86 19.05 5.19
CA ASP A 520 -9.97 19.42 6.09
C ASP A 520 -11.00 20.42 5.54
N LYS A 521 -10.76 21.00 4.36
CA LYS A 521 -11.63 22.00 3.71
C LYS A 521 -12.20 21.52 2.36
N ILE A 522 -12.50 20.22 2.22
CA ILE A 522 -13.03 19.67 0.97
C ILE A 522 -14.33 20.38 0.54
N ASN A 523 -14.31 20.98 -0.65
CA ASN A 523 -15.44 21.70 -1.24
C ASN A 523 -15.34 21.72 -2.78
N ILE A 524 -16.15 22.53 -3.47
CA ILE A 524 -16.12 22.63 -4.95
C ILE A 524 -14.74 23.01 -5.53
N GLN A 525 -13.92 23.78 -4.80
CA GLN A 525 -12.56 24.16 -5.20
C GLN A 525 -11.53 23.03 -5.03
N SER A 526 -11.93 21.91 -4.42
CA SER A 526 -11.09 20.72 -4.29
C SER A 526 -11.00 19.93 -5.59
N VAL A 527 -11.93 20.12 -6.53
CA VAL A 527 -11.84 19.53 -7.86
C VAL A 527 -10.92 20.40 -8.70
N LYS A 528 -9.74 19.88 -9.03
CA LYS A 528 -8.67 20.59 -9.71
C LYS A 528 -8.23 19.84 -10.96
N GLN A 529 -7.40 20.47 -11.76
CA GLN A 529 -6.90 19.97 -13.05
C GLN A 529 -5.39 20.13 -13.12
N GLY A 530 -4.73 19.32 -13.95
CA GLY A 530 -3.33 19.52 -14.30
C GLY A 530 -2.35 19.49 -13.12
N LEU A 531 -2.41 18.44 -12.29
CA LEU A 531 -1.56 18.30 -11.11
C LEU A 531 -0.07 18.34 -11.49
N ARG A 532 0.58 19.48 -11.22
CA ARG A 532 2.00 19.75 -11.52
C ARG A 532 2.41 19.37 -12.95
N SER A 533 1.52 19.56 -13.93
CA SER A 533 1.70 19.09 -15.31
C SER A 533 3.08 19.39 -15.94
N PRO A 534 3.69 20.57 -15.79
CA PRO A 534 5.02 20.83 -16.35
C PRO A 534 6.11 19.87 -15.83
N TYR A 535 6.07 19.53 -14.54
CA TYR A 535 7.03 18.61 -13.91
C TYR A 535 6.74 17.16 -14.29
N VAL A 536 5.45 16.79 -14.31
CA VAL A 536 5.00 15.46 -14.73
C VAL A 536 5.38 15.19 -16.19
N ASP A 537 5.17 16.17 -17.07
CA ASP A 537 5.55 16.08 -18.49
C ASP A 537 7.07 16.03 -18.67
N PHE A 538 7.81 16.79 -17.88
CA PHE A 538 9.28 16.72 -17.90
C PHE A 538 9.76 15.29 -17.59
N TRP A 539 9.35 14.70 -16.47
CA TRP A 539 9.80 13.37 -16.08
C TRP A 539 9.33 12.27 -17.04
N ASN A 540 8.10 12.35 -17.54
CA ASN A 540 7.52 11.32 -18.39
C ASN A 540 7.82 11.46 -19.88
N LYS A 541 8.32 12.62 -20.35
CA LYS A 541 8.63 12.86 -21.77
C LYS A 541 10.06 13.36 -21.96
N ALA A 542 10.36 14.57 -21.47
CA ALA A 542 11.63 15.24 -21.76
C ALA A 542 12.83 14.48 -21.16
N TYR A 543 12.77 14.14 -19.88
CA TYR A 543 13.81 13.38 -19.19
C TYR A 543 14.05 12.02 -19.83
N ARG A 544 12.97 11.29 -20.18
CA ARG A 544 13.08 9.97 -20.84
C ARG A 544 13.75 10.06 -22.22
N SER A 545 13.57 11.17 -22.94
CA SER A 545 14.17 11.39 -24.26
C SER A 545 15.68 11.67 -24.24
N LEU A 546 16.24 11.98 -23.06
CA LEU A 546 17.68 12.13 -22.90
C LEU A 546 18.38 10.77 -23.09
N PRO A 547 19.61 10.73 -23.64
CA PRO A 547 20.35 9.48 -23.79
C PRO A 547 20.69 8.88 -22.43
N ASP A 548 20.58 7.56 -22.31
CA ASP A 548 21.06 6.83 -21.14
C ASP A 548 22.60 6.84 -21.12
N VAL A 549 23.16 6.89 -19.92
CA VAL A 549 24.57 6.62 -19.68
C VAL A 549 24.72 5.27 -18.98
N PRO A 550 25.79 4.49 -19.24
CA PRO A 550 26.05 3.29 -18.47
C PRO A 550 26.24 3.65 -16.99
N VAL A 551 25.33 3.18 -16.13
CA VAL A 551 25.44 3.36 -14.68
C VAL A 551 25.60 2.01 -14.02
N THR A 552 26.74 1.83 -13.36
CA THR A 552 26.88 0.81 -12.32
C THR A 552 26.86 1.54 -11.00
N LEU A 553 25.73 1.46 -10.28
CA LEU A 553 25.66 1.98 -8.93
C LEU A 553 26.53 1.07 -8.04
N ASP A 554 27.56 1.66 -7.44
CA ASP A 554 28.40 0.98 -6.45
C ASP A 554 27.66 1.02 -5.10
N LEU A 555 26.67 0.13 -4.97
CA LEU A 555 25.74 0.02 -3.83
C LEU A 555 26.19 -0.98 -2.78
#